data_AF-A0A416S1N2-F1
#
_entry.id   AF-A0A416S1N2-F1
#
_cell.length_a   1.000
_cell.length_b   1.000
_cell.length_c   1.000
_cell.angle_alpha   90.00
_cell.angle_beta   90.00
_cell.angle_gamma   90.00
#
_symmetry.space_group_name_H-M   'P 1'
#
loop_
_entity.id
_entity.type
_entity.pdbx_description
1 polymer ?
#
loop_
_entity_poly.entity_id
_entity_poly.type
_entity_poly.pdbx_seq_one_letter_code
_entity_poly.pdbx_strand_id
1 'polypeptide(L)'
;MDEVFIPIPIDEVTEAEEQPSLTYRLDLDNGRIVGKVDGLEAVNQAIRKAIITPRFKCLIYDDQYGSEVEEAIITKDASPEYIEAVTEGFIKDALAPDTRILEIYDFEFEFQEDKAYVYFKADTIYGKTEIEEVI
;
A
#
# COMPACT_ATOMS: atom_id res chain seq x y z
N MET A 1 25.25 4.70 45.11
CA MET A 1 25.56 4.46 43.69
C MET A 1 24.97 5.64 42.96
N ASP A 2 25.82 6.58 42.55
CA ASP A 2 25.36 7.77 41.83
C ASP A 2 24.92 7.35 40.42
N GLU A 3 23.71 7.75 40.03
CA GLU A 3 23.20 7.49 38.69
C GLU A 3 24.06 8.26 37.68
N VAL A 4 24.81 7.53 36.86
CA VAL A 4 25.60 8.10 35.77
C VAL A 4 24.66 8.51 34.65
N PHE A 5 24.35 9.81 34.56
CA PHE A 5 23.62 10.38 33.44
C PHE A 5 24.57 10.59 32.26
N ILE A 6 24.38 9.82 31.18
CA ILE A 6 25.08 10.01 29.92
C ILE A 6 24.10 10.73 28.98
N PRO A 7 24.26 12.04 28.72
CA PRO A 7 23.46 12.71 27.71
C PRO A 7 23.80 12.11 26.35
N ILE A 8 22.81 11.56 25.65
CA ILE A 8 22.95 11.21 24.25
C ILE A 8 22.92 12.54 23.48
N PRO A 9 23.99 12.94 22.80
CA PRO A 9 23.94 14.11 21.92
C PRO A 9 23.13 13.71 20.70
N ILE A 10 21.84 14.01 20.72
CA ILE A 10 21.00 13.90 19.53
C ILE A 10 21.27 15.18 18.74
N ASP A 11 22.16 15.10 17.74
CA ASP A 11 22.22 16.10 16.67
C ASP A 11 20.86 16.11 15.96
N GLU A 12 20.46 17.29 15.46
CA GLU A 12 19.16 17.55 14.83
C GLU A 12 18.61 16.34 14.07
N VAL A 13 17.40 15.89 14.45
CA VAL A 13 16.68 14.85 13.71
C VAL A 13 16.36 15.42 12.34
N THR A 14 17.09 14.97 11.33
CA THR A 14 16.86 15.34 9.94
C THR A 14 15.75 14.45 9.38
N GLU A 15 14.76 15.06 8.71
CA GLU A 15 13.76 14.30 7.97
C GLU A 15 14.47 13.51 6.87
N ALA A 16 14.12 12.22 6.74
CA ALA A 16 14.68 11.38 5.69
C ALA A 16 14.29 11.95 4.32
N GLU A 17 15.26 12.17 3.44
CA GLU A 17 14.99 12.61 2.07
C GLU A 17 14.18 11.53 1.32
N GLU A 18 13.19 11.96 0.54
CA GLU A 18 12.43 11.05 -0.30
C GLU A 18 13.32 10.38 -1.34
N GLN A 19 13.17 9.06 -1.45
CA GLN A 19 13.90 8.28 -2.45
C GLN A 19 13.36 8.56 -3.86
N PRO A 20 14.22 8.45 -4.90
CA PRO A 20 13.79 8.60 -6.28
C PRO A 20 12.73 7.55 -6.64
N SER A 21 11.71 7.95 -7.41
CA SER A 21 10.60 7.07 -7.80
C SER A 21 10.92 6.13 -8.96
N LEU A 22 11.98 6.41 -9.73
CA LEU A 22 12.41 5.60 -10.87
C LEU A 22 12.69 4.15 -10.44
N THR A 23 11.88 3.23 -10.93
CA THR A 23 11.95 1.81 -10.60
C THR A 23 11.80 0.92 -11.82
N TYR A 24 12.01 -0.38 -11.66
CA TYR A 24 11.72 -1.36 -12.68
C TYR A 24 10.22 -1.50 -12.90
N ARG A 25 9.81 -1.63 -14.16
CA ARG A 25 8.41 -1.89 -14.50
C ARG A 25 8.08 -3.35 -14.26
N LEU A 26 7.12 -3.60 -13.38
CA LEU A 26 6.59 -4.92 -13.06
C LEU A 26 5.39 -5.21 -13.95
N ASP A 27 5.55 -6.15 -14.88
CA ASP A 27 4.44 -6.73 -15.62
C ASP A 27 3.91 -7.90 -14.76
N LEU A 28 3.05 -7.57 -13.80
CA LEU A 28 2.51 -8.50 -12.82
C LEU A 28 1.65 -9.58 -13.48
N ASP A 29 0.96 -9.23 -14.57
CA ASP A 29 0.05 -10.14 -15.28
C ASP A 29 0.84 -11.23 -16.04
N ASN A 30 2.03 -10.90 -16.56
CA ASN A 30 2.90 -11.87 -17.24
C ASN A 30 4.09 -12.35 -16.38
N GLY A 31 4.19 -11.90 -15.13
CA GLY A 31 5.25 -12.28 -14.19
C GLY A 31 6.67 -11.91 -14.65
N ARG A 32 6.85 -10.76 -15.30
CA ARG A 32 8.16 -10.33 -15.86
C ARG A 32 8.48 -8.87 -15.55
N ILE A 33 9.76 -8.51 -15.70
CA ILE A 33 10.22 -7.13 -15.58
C ILE A 33 10.52 -6.59 -16.97
N VAL A 34 9.93 -5.45 -17.34
CA VAL A 34 10.07 -4.89 -18.70
C VAL A 34 10.40 -3.40 -18.66
N GLY A 35 11.67 -3.04 -18.59
CA GLY A 35 12.09 -1.63 -18.60
C GLY A 35 11.91 -0.96 -17.23
N LYS A 36 11.62 0.34 -17.25
CA LYS A 36 11.53 1.19 -16.06
C LYS A 36 10.30 2.11 -16.11
N VAL A 37 9.81 2.50 -14.94
CA VAL A 37 8.71 3.46 -14.74
C VAL A 37 9.12 4.49 -13.69
N ASP A 38 8.53 5.67 -13.74
CA ASP A 38 8.89 6.81 -12.89
C ASP A 38 7.65 7.63 -12.50
N GLY A 39 7.77 8.49 -11.49
CA GLY A 39 6.72 9.41 -11.05
C GLY A 39 5.39 8.70 -10.74
N LEU A 40 4.29 9.19 -11.33
CA LEU A 40 2.94 8.70 -11.05
C LEU A 40 2.76 7.22 -11.41
N GLU A 41 3.35 6.75 -12.51
CA GLU A 41 3.24 5.34 -12.93
C GLU A 41 3.95 4.41 -11.93
N ALA A 42 5.08 4.85 -11.36
CA ALA A 42 5.78 4.12 -10.31
C ALA A 42 4.98 4.06 -9.00
N VAL A 43 4.24 5.13 -8.67
CA VAL A 43 3.34 5.14 -7.49
C VAL A 43 2.15 4.23 -7.71
N ASN A 44 1.51 4.26 -8.88
CA ASN A 44 0.41 3.35 -9.22
C ASN A 44 0.83 1.88 -9.12
N GLN A 45 2.03 1.57 -9.62
CA GLN A 45 2.62 0.24 -9.47
C GLN A 45 2.87 -0.14 -8.00
N ALA A 46 3.33 0.80 -7.17
CA ALA A 46 3.57 0.56 -5.75
C ALA A 46 2.25 0.32 -4.99
N ILE A 47 1.21 1.10 -5.28
CA ILE A 47 -0.13 0.94 -4.73
C ILE A 47 -0.67 -0.46 -5.04
N ARG A 48 -0.72 -0.84 -6.32
CA ARG A 48 -1.17 -2.16 -6.76
C ARG A 48 -0.41 -3.27 -6.04
N LYS A 49 0.93 -3.17 -6.02
CA LYS A 49 1.79 -4.18 -5.39
C LYS A 49 1.53 -4.31 -3.88
N ALA A 50 1.35 -3.20 -3.17
CA ALA A 50 1.07 -3.21 -1.73
C ALA A 50 -0.29 -3.85 -1.42
N ILE A 51 -1.31 -3.58 -2.23
CA ILE A 51 -2.66 -4.16 -2.04
C ILE A 51 -2.64 -5.68 -2.26
N ILE A 52 -2.08 -6.16 -3.37
CA ILE A 52 -2.11 -7.60 -3.71
C ILE A 52 -1.12 -8.45 -2.91
N THR A 53 -0.16 -7.84 -2.23
CA THR A 53 0.81 -8.58 -1.42
C THR A 53 0.17 -8.95 -0.09
N PRO A 54 0.02 -10.24 0.25
CA PRO A 54 -0.53 -10.62 1.54
C PRO A 54 0.44 -10.29 2.65
N ARG A 55 -0.02 -9.54 3.64
CA ARG A 55 0.76 -9.20 4.83
C ARG A 55 1.12 -10.47 5.62
N PHE A 56 2.29 -10.48 6.25
CA PHE A 56 2.84 -11.59 7.06
C PHE A 56 3.12 -12.92 6.34
N LYS A 57 2.76 -13.06 5.06
CA LYS A 57 2.99 -14.31 4.29
C LYS A 57 4.31 -14.33 3.52
N CYS A 58 4.98 -13.19 3.38
CA CYS A 58 6.18 -13.03 2.56
C CYS A 58 7.42 -12.68 3.39
N LEU A 59 8.35 -13.63 3.56
CA LEU A 59 9.57 -13.47 4.36
C LEU A 59 10.51 -12.34 3.92
N ILE A 60 10.37 -11.85 2.68
CA ILE A 60 11.20 -10.78 2.14
C ILE A 60 10.73 -9.39 2.59
N TYR A 61 9.55 -9.29 3.18
CA TYR A 61 8.96 -8.05 3.65
C TYR A 61 8.91 -8.01 5.17
N ASP A 62 8.87 -6.80 5.71
CA ASP A 62 8.57 -6.57 7.12
C ASP A 62 7.07 -6.67 7.39
N ASP A 63 6.71 -6.54 8.66
CA ASP A 63 5.36 -6.62 9.17
C ASP A 63 4.48 -5.39 8.80
N GLN A 64 5.04 -4.39 8.10
CA GLN A 64 4.33 -3.17 7.71
C GLN A 64 3.94 -3.18 6.22
N TYR A 65 4.48 -4.09 5.42
CA TYR A 65 4.20 -4.16 3.99
C TYR A 65 3.13 -5.21 3.64
N GLY A 66 2.26 -4.85 2.70
CA GLY A 66 1.17 -5.70 2.23
C GLY A 66 -0.17 -5.34 2.86
N SER A 67 -1.23 -6.03 2.44
CA SER A 67 -2.59 -5.88 2.93
C SER A 67 -3.16 -7.18 3.47
N GLU A 68 -4.20 -7.06 4.29
CA GLU A 68 -4.99 -8.19 4.82
C GLU A 68 -6.29 -8.41 4.01
N VAL A 69 -6.43 -7.73 2.86
CA VAL A 69 -7.70 -7.72 2.10
C VAL A 69 -8.05 -9.10 1.57
N GLU A 70 -7.06 -9.84 1.05
CA GLU A 70 -7.25 -11.21 0.57
C GLU A 70 -7.84 -12.11 1.68
N GLU A 71 -7.40 -11.95 2.93
CA GLU A 71 -7.87 -12.77 4.05
C GLU A 71 -9.30 -12.41 4.49
N ALA A 72 -9.65 -11.13 4.45
CA ALA A 72 -11.02 -10.68 4.71
C ALA A 72 -12.01 -11.25 3.69
N ILE A 73 -11.64 -11.31 2.40
CA ILE A 73 -12.50 -11.81 1.32
C ILE A 73 -12.63 -13.34 1.34
N ILE A 74 -11.54 -14.07 1.63
CA ILE A 74 -11.55 -15.54 1.70
C ILE A 74 -12.38 -16.07 2.88
N THR A 75 -12.66 -15.23 3.88
CA THR A 75 -13.49 -15.61 5.03
C THR A 75 -14.92 -15.87 4.56
N LYS A 76 -15.28 -17.15 4.44
CA LYS A 76 -16.52 -17.69 3.83
C LYS A 76 -17.86 -17.12 4.33
N ASP A 77 -17.87 -16.35 5.41
CA ASP A 77 -19.07 -15.79 6.04
C ASP A 77 -19.06 -14.25 6.08
N ALA A 78 -18.13 -13.59 5.37
CA ALA A 78 -18.07 -12.14 5.31
C ALA A 78 -19.25 -11.57 4.49
N SER A 79 -20.02 -10.65 5.06
CA SER A 79 -21.06 -9.94 4.31
C SER A 79 -20.42 -8.87 3.41
N PRO A 80 -21.04 -8.50 2.27
CA PRO A 80 -20.51 -7.44 1.41
C PRO A 80 -20.23 -6.15 2.17
N GLU A 81 -21.13 -5.74 3.07
CA GLU A 81 -20.97 -4.52 3.88
C GLU A 81 -19.78 -4.60 4.84
N TYR A 82 -19.49 -5.80 5.36
CA TYR A 82 -18.30 -6.02 6.18
C TYR A 82 -17.03 -5.92 5.33
N ILE A 83 -17.03 -6.51 4.13
CA ILE A 83 -15.90 -6.46 3.21
C ILE A 83 -15.61 -5.00 2.81
N GLU A 84 -16.63 -4.22 2.45
CA GLU A 84 -16.47 -2.78 2.13
C GLU A 84 -15.81 -2.02 3.29
N ALA A 85 -16.37 -2.14 4.50
CA ALA A 85 -15.91 -1.40 5.66
C ALA A 85 -14.47 -1.76 6.08
N VAL A 86 -14.08 -3.02 5.93
CA VAL A 86 -12.75 -3.51 6.32
C VAL A 86 -11.71 -3.27 5.25
N THR A 87 -12.08 -3.45 3.97
CA THR A 87 -11.15 -3.30 2.83
C THR A 87 -10.63 -1.87 2.73
N GLU A 88 -11.48 -0.86 2.92
CA GLU A 88 -11.04 0.54 2.94
C GLU A 88 -9.96 0.76 4.02
N GLY A 89 -10.18 0.25 5.23
CA GLY A 89 -9.25 0.35 6.34
C GLY A 89 -7.91 -0.34 6.05
N PHE A 90 -7.96 -1.54 5.47
CA PHE A 90 -6.75 -2.29 5.10
C PHE A 90 -5.98 -1.66 3.96
N ILE A 91 -6.65 -1.08 2.97
CA ILE A 91 -5.97 -0.35 1.88
C ILE A 91 -5.29 0.90 2.45
N LYS A 92 -5.98 1.67 3.30
CA LYS A 92 -5.39 2.84 3.97
C LYS A 92 -4.15 2.47 4.76
N ASP A 93 -4.21 1.37 5.52
CA ASP A 93 -3.09 0.92 6.33
C ASP A 93 -1.93 0.37 5.49
N ALA A 94 -2.22 -0.38 4.42
CA ALA A 94 -1.20 -0.89 3.50
C ALA A 94 -0.45 0.20 2.73
N LEU A 95 -1.10 1.34 2.49
CA LEU A 95 -0.54 2.47 1.76
C LEU A 95 0.10 3.53 2.66
N ALA A 96 -0.22 3.56 3.95
CA ALA A 96 0.31 4.52 4.92
C ALA A 96 1.86 4.63 4.96
N PRO A 97 2.64 3.54 4.75
CA PRO A 97 4.10 3.64 4.72
C PRO A 97 4.68 4.38 3.49
N ASP A 98 3.92 4.53 2.40
CA ASP A 98 4.40 5.18 1.18
C ASP A 98 4.20 6.70 1.24
N THR A 99 5.26 7.43 1.57
CA THR A 99 5.22 8.90 1.75
C THR A 99 4.80 9.68 0.50
N ARG A 100 4.85 9.04 -0.67
CA ARG A 100 4.48 9.67 -1.94
C ARG A 100 2.96 9.78 -2.09
N ILE A 101 2.19 9.01 -1.30
CA ILE A 101 0.73 9.03 -1.26
C ILE A 101 0.30 9.98 -0.13
N LEU A 102 -0.44 11.01 -0.48
CA LEU A 102 -0.88 12.05 0.46
C LEU A 102 -2.23 11.68 1.10
N GLU A 103 -3.18 11.24 0.28
CA GLU A 103 -4.51 10.86 0.73
C GLU A 103 -5.16 9.90 -0.28
N ILE A 104 -6.01 9.00 0.22
CA ILE A 104 -6.89 8.16 -0.59
C ILE A 104 -8.34 8.32 -0.15
N TYR A 105 -9.25 8.41 -1.12
CA TYR A 105 -10.64 8.81 -0.89
C TYR A 105 -11.55 8.32 -2.03
N ASP A 106 -12.86 8.57 -1.91
CA ASP A 106 -13.90 8.16 -2.86
C ASP A 106 -13.87 6.65 -3.16
N PHE A 107 -13.94 5.82 -2.11
CA PHE A 107 -14.00 4.36 -2.29
C PHE A 107 -15.35 3.93 -2.85
N GLU A 108 -15.31 3.13 -3.90
CA GLU A 108 -16.45 2.43 -4.48
C GLU A 108 -16.14 0.94 -4.59
N PHE A 109 -17.13 0.11 -4.29
CA PHE A 109 -17.02 -1.33 -4.29
C PHE A 109 -18.07 -1.95 -5.20
N GLU A 110 -17.65 -2.92 -6.00
CA GLU A 110 -18.57 -3.72 -6.80
C GLU A 110 -18.27 -5.21 -6.56
N PHE A 111 -19.29 -5.97 -6.18
CA PHE A 111 -19.17 -7.41 -5.95
C PHE A 111 -19.80 -8.15 -7.13
N GLN A 112 -19.00 -8.97 -7.81
CA GLN A 112 -19.48 -9.87 -8.86
C GLN A 112 -19.00 -11.28 -8.59
N GLU A 113 -19.95 -12.20 -8.42
CA GLU A 113 -19.66 -13.61 -8.10
C GLU A 113 -18.74 -13.73 -6.88
N ASP A 114 -17.53 -14.29 -7.07
CA ASP A 114 -16.52 -14.50 -6.04
C ASP A 114 -15.40 -13.44 -6.07
N LYS A 115 -15.66 -12.24 -6.64
CA LYS A 115 -14.67 -11.16 -6.78
C LYS A 115 -15.17 -9.85 -6.21
N ALA A 116 -14.26 -9.10 -5.59
CA ALA A 116 -14.48 -7.73 -5.17
C ALA A 116 -13.66 -6.78 -6.06
N TYR A 117 -14.35 -5.86 -6.72
CA TYR A 117 -13.73 -4.76 -7.46
C TYR A 117 -13.70 -3.54 -6.54
N VAL A 118 -12.53 -2.97 -6.36
CA VAL A 118 -12.32 -1.79 -5.53
C VAL A 118 -11.83 -0.65 -6.41
N TYR A 119 -12.53 0.47 -6.33
CA TYR A 119 -12.18 1.71 -7.02
C TYR A 119 -11.96 2.81 -5.98
N PHE A 120 -10.89 3.58 -6.12
CA PHE A 120 -10.64 4.74 -5.27
C PHE A 120 -9.73 5.75 -5.97
N LYS A 121 -9.67 6.96 -5.40
CA LYS A 121 -8.78 8.02 -5.86
C LYS A 121 -7.63 8.20 -4.88
N ALA A 122 -6.46 8.54 -5.41
CA ALA A 122 -5.28 8.86 -4.62
C ALA A 122 -4.70 10.21 -5.06
N ASP A 123 -4.48 11.09 -4.09
CA ASP A 123 -3.67 12.29 -4.26
C ASP A 123 -2.22 11.95 -3.91
N THR A 124 -1.30 12.21 -4.83
CA THR A 124 0.13 11.90 -4.67
C THR A 124 0.98 13.15 -4.91
N ILE A 125 2.24 13.11 -4.50
CA ILE A 125 3.21 14.18 -4.81
C ILE A 125 3.45 14.38 -6.33
N TYR A 126 3.07 13.40 -7.15
CA TYR A 126 3.18 13.45 -8.62
C TYR A 126 1.86 13.81 -9.32
N GLY A 127 0.78 14.01 -8.57
CA GLY A 127 -0.55 14.32 -9.07
C GLY A 127 -1.63 13.36 -8.60
N LYS A 128 -2.84 13.53 -9.12
CA LYS A 128 -4.00 12.70 -8.80
C LYS A 128 -4.05 11.48 -9.71
N THR A 129 -4.48 10.35 -9.16
CA THR A 129 -4.70 9.11 -9.91
C THR A 129 -5.95 8.40 -9.42
N GLU A 130 -6.51 7.59 -10.29
CA GLU A 130 -7.61 6.67 -9.98
C GLU A 130 -7.03 5.26 -10.01
N ILE A 131 -7.43 4.43 -9.06
CA ILE A 131 -6.95 3.06 -8.90
C ILE A 131 -8.16 2.13 -8.95
N GLU A 132 -8.05 1.09 -9.76
CA GLU A 132 -9.00 -0.01 -9.88
C GLU A 132 -8.22 -1.30 -9.63
N GLU A 133 -8.66 -2.09 -8.65
CA GLU A 133 -8.09 -3.41 -8.40
C GLU A 133 -9.18 -4.46 -8.20
N VAL A 134 -8.84 -5.69 -8.60
CA VAL A 134 -9.68 -6.87 -8.44
C VAL A 134 -9.05 -7.77 -7.39
N ILE A 135 -9.84 -8.10 -6.37
CA ILE A 135 -9.41 -8.90 -5.22
C ILE A 135 -10.27 -10.16 -5.12
#